data_AF-A0A1J5P1H9-F1
#
_entry.id   AF-A0A1J5P1H9-F1
#
_cell.length_a   1.000
_cell.length_b   1.000
_cell.length_c   1.000
_cell.angle_alpha   90.00
_cell.angle_beta   90.00
_cell.angle_gamma   90.00
#
_symmetry.space_group_name_H-M   'P 1'
#
loop_
_entity.id
_entity.type
_entity.pdbx_description
1 polymer ?
#
loop_
_entity_poly.entity_id
_entity_poly.type
_entity_poly.pdbx_seq_one_letter_code
_entity_poly.pdbx_strand_id
1 'polypeptide(L)' 'MILVVQDNLTKGASGQAVQNMNVMFGLPETAGLDGLAMLP' A
#
# COMPACT_ATOMS: atom_id res chain seq x y z
N MET A 1 20.10 -12.59 -8.48
CA MET A 1 18.64 -12.71 -8.72
C MET A 1 17.94 -11.94 -7.62
N ILE A 2 16.93 -11.12 -7.94
CA ILE A 2 16.10 -10.41 -6.96
C ILE A 2 14.67 -10.94 -7.11
N LEU A 3 14.03 -11.29 -5.99
CA LEU A 3 12.64 -11.73 -5.93
C LEU A 3 11.83 -10.67 -5.18
N VAL A 4 10.70 -10.25 -5.75
CA VAL A 4 9.75 -9.30 -5.15
C VAL A 4 8.39 -9.98 -5.02
N VAL A 5 7.77 -9.84 -3.85
CA VAL A 5 6.42 -10.34 -3.57
C VAL A 5 5.58 -9.18 -3.07
N GLN A 6 4.51 -8.88 -3.78
CA GLN A 6 3.58 -7.79 -3.45
C GLN A 6 2.16 -8.22 -3.81
N ASP A 7 1.19 -7.76 -3.01
CA ASP A 7 -0.21 -7.82 -3.41
C ASP A 7 -0.43 -6.88 -4.60
N ASN A 8 -0.91 -7.43 -5.72
CA ASN A 8 -1.07 -6.70 -6.97
C ASN A 8 -2.21 -5.68 -6.95
N LEU A 9 -3.21 -5.85 -6.10
CA LEU A 9 -4.35 -4.94 -6.00
C LEU A 9 -4.19 -3.92 -4.87
N THR A 10 -3.45 -4.24 -3.81
CA THR A 10 -3.04 -3.28 -2.78
C THR A 10 -1.80 -2.54 -3.24
N LYS A 11 -0.60 -3.06 -2.98
CA LYS A 11 0.65 -2.32 -3.23
C LYS A 11 0.94 -2.16 -4.73
N GLY A 12 0.45 -3.07 -5.58
CA GLY A 12 0.54 -2.95 -7.02
C GLY A 12 -0.48 -1.99 -7.66
N ALA A 13 -1.51 -1.56 -6.93
CA ALA A 13 -2.55 -0.68 -7.46
C ALA A 13 -3.15 0.28 -6.40
N SER A 14 -4.29 -0.08 -5.80
CA SER A 14 -5.12 0.82 -4.99
C SER A 14 -4.43 1.34 -3.73
N GLY A 15 -3.69 0.48 -3.04
CA GLY A 15 -2.91 0.86 -1.85
C GLY A 15 -1.80 1.86 -2.19
N GLN A 16 -1.15 1.73 -3.36
CA GLN A 16 -0.17 2.73 -3.82
C GLN A 16 -0.84 4.04 -4.22
N ALA A 17 -2.03 3.99 -4.83
CA ALA A 17 -2.79 5.20 -5.16
C ALA A 17 -3.21 5.96 -3.90
N VAL A 18 -3.68 5.27 -2.86
CA VAL A 18 -4.00 5.86 -1.55
C VAL A 18 -2.74 6.41 -0.87
N GLN A 19 -1.62 5.69 -0.94
CA GLN A 19 -0.36 6.18 -0.39
C GLN A 19 0.10 7.49 -1.04
N ASN A 20 0.01 7.56 -2.37
CA ASN A 20 0.32 8.78 -3.12
C ASN A 20 -0.66 9.92 -2.78
N MET A 21 -1.95 9.61 -2.64
CA MET A 21 -2.97 10.56 -2.19
C MET A 21 -2.62 11.10 -0.79
N ASN A 22 -2.25 10.25 0.16
CA ASN A 22 -1.87 10.68 1.51
C ASN A 22 -0.74 11.72 1.45
N VAL A 23 0.29 11.47 0.63
CA VAL A 23 1.39 12.43 0.41
C VAL A 23 0.87 13.74 -0.21
N MET A 24 0.02 13.67 -1.24
CA MET A 24 -0.52 14.86 -1.92
C MET A 24 -1.36 15.75 -0.99
N PHE A 25 -2.04 15.16 -0.01
CA PHE A 25 -2.91 15.88 0.93
C PHE A 25 -2.27 16.13 2.30
N GLY A 26 -0.96 15.84 2.47
CA GLY A 26 -0.24 16.07 3.73
C GLY A 26 -0.70 15.17 4.88
N LEU A 27 -1.32 14.03 4.57
CA LEU A 27 -1.70 13.01 5.54
C LEU A 27 -0.51 12.09 5.84
N PRO A 28 -0.50 11.37 6.98
CA PRO A 28 0.47 10.30 7.20
C PRO A 28 0.42 9.28 6.06
N GLU A 29 1.57 8.93 5.50
CA GLU A 29 1.67 8.06 4.32
C GLU A 29 0.97 6.70 4.54
N THR A 30 0.98 6.19 5.78
CA THR A 30 0.35 4.92 6.16
C THR A 30 -1.13 5.02 6.52
N ALA A 31 -1.72 6.22 6.52
CA ALA A 31 -3.12 6.40 6.89
C ALA A 31 -4.04 5.51 6.02
N GLY A 32 -4.77 4.59 6.66
CA GLY A 32 -5.65 3.63 5.98
C GLY A 32 -4.94 2.45 5.30
N LEU A 33 -3.64 2.25 5.52
CA LEU A 33 -2.81 1.21 4.89
C LEU A 33 -2.14 0.26 5.89
N ASP A 34 -2.47 0.33 7.18
CA ASP A 34 -1.88 -0.50 8.25
C ASP A 34 -2.45 -1.94 8.34
N GLY A 35 -3.14 -2.39 7.29
CA GLY A 35 -3.73 -3.72 7.22
C GLY A 35 -2.64 -4.81 7.18
N LEU A 36 -2.75 -5.78 8.08
CA LEU A 36 -1.89 -6.97 8.04
C LEU A 36 -2.34 -7.92 6.92
N ALA A 37 -1.40 -8.76 6.47
CA ALA A 37 -1.71 -9.82 5.52
C ALA A 37 -2.75 -10.78 6.12
N MET A 38 -3.77 -11.10 5.35
CA MET A 38 -4.76 -12.10 5.72
C MET A 38 -4.15 -13.50 5.55
N LEU A 39 -4.22 -14.29 6.61
CA LEU A 39 -3.86 -15.70 6.60
C LEU A 39 -5.15 -16.52 6.84
N PRO A 40 -5.22 -17.78 6.37
CA PRO A 40 -6.31 -18.68 6.74
C PRO A 40 -6.42 -18.88 8.26
#